data_AF-X0STL9-F1
#
_entry.id   AF-X0STL9-F1
#
_cell.length_a   1.000
_cell.length_b   1.000
_cell.length_c   1.000
_cell.angle_alpha   90.00
_cell.angle_beta   90.00
_cell.angle_gamma   90.00
#
_symmetry.space_group_name_H-M   'P 1'
#
loop_
_entity.id
_entity.type
_entity.pdbx_description
1 polymer ?
#
loop_
_entity_poly.entity_id
_entity_poly.type
_entity_poly.pdbx_seq_one_letter_code
_entity_poly.pdbx_strand_id
1 'polypeptide(L)'
;WAGWGKFEQADMLLAEALNIVTGQLKLLEKEQAPGQRFFSPFRPPADSVVTASKLAELQRKLNQLRNLISAENRTDEPGTEKRLATFVMLNPHGSDYVRRLDELQAQMGDNDPLRDNILLAKAELVADEQLRAENLSRLHEKFQDTDGGMQALYELALLKIYLWRQQSEANLEQKKRNLADARATLTSFISLYPASIYTDQVKKNLDDLPTN
;
A
#
# COMPACT_ATOMS: atom_id res chain seq x y z
N TRP A 1 15.62 -13.24 -4.10
CA TRP A 1 15.05 -14.41 -3.38
C TRP A 1 13.66 -14.74 -3.87
N ALA A 2 12.65 -13.87 -3.68
CA ALA A 2 11.27 -14.13 -4.13
C ALA A 2 11.15 -14.41 -5.64
N GLY A 3 11.88 -13.68 -6.49
CA GLY A 3 11.93 -13.95 -7.94
C GLY A 3 12.52 -15.30 -8.35
N TRP A 4 13.10 -16.06 -7.41
CA TRP A 4 13.60 -17.42 -7.63
C TRP A 4 12.73 -18.47 -6.93
N GLY A 5 11.52 -18.11 -6.48
CA GLY A 5 10.63 -18.99 -5.71
C GLY A 5 11.08 -19.21 -4.25
N LYS A 6 12.18 -18.58 -3.82
CA LYS A 6 12.72 -18.70 -2.45
C LYS A 6 12.00 -17.72 -1.52
N PHE A 7 10.71 -17.95 -1.32
CA PHE A 7 9.83 -17.01 -0.66
C PHE A 7 9.98 -16.98 0.87
N GLU A 8 10.33 -18.10 1.51
CA GLU A 8 10.64 -18.13 2.96
C GLU A 8 11.89 -17.30 3.28
N GLN A 9 12.94 -17.44 2.48
CA GLN A 9 14.16 -16.63 2.63
C GLN A 9 13.89 -15.15 2.35
N ALA A 10 13.01 -14.86 1.39
CA ALA A 10 12.56 -13.49 1.17
C ALA A 10 11.79 -12.93 2.38
N ASP A 11 10.88 -13.69 2.97
CA ASP A 11 10.11 -13.26 4.15
C ASP A 11 11.02 -12.97 5.35
N MET A 12 12.02 -13.83 5.62
CA MET A 12 12.99 -13.59 6.69
C MET A 12 13.75 -12.27 6.52
N LEU A 13 14.23 -11.98 5.31
CA LEU A 13 14.94 -10.73 5.02
C LEU A 13 14.01 -9.52 5.08
N LEU A 14 12.76 -9.66 4.67
CA LEU A 14 11.76 -8.59 4.79
C LEU A 14 11.45 -8.29 6.25
N ALA A 15 11.32 -9.31 7.10
CA ALA A 15 11.14 -9.14 8.54
C ALA A 15 12.33 -8.41 9.19
N GLU A 16 13.56 -8.76 8.83
CA GLU A 16 14.76 -8.05 9.30
C GLU A 16 14.77 -6.58 8.85
N ALA A 17 14.51 -6.33 7.56
CA ALA A 17 14.43 -4.97 7.02
C ALA A 17 13.35 -4.12 7.71
N LEU A 18 12.17 -4.70 7.96
CA LEU A 18 11.08 -4.04 8.68
C LEU A 18 11.48 -3.67 10.12
N ASN A 19 12.22 -4.54 10.82
CA ASN A 19 12.73 -4.24 12.16
C ASN A 19 13.68 -3.05 12.15
N ILE A 20 14.60 -2.99 11.18
CA ILE A 20 15.55 -1.87 11.02
C ILE A 20 14.80 -0.57 10.75
N VAL A 21 13.89 -0.57 9.78
CA VAL A 21 13.11 0.63 9.40
C VAL A 21 12.25 1.13 10.57
N THR A 22 11.60 0.22 11.29
CA THR A 22 10.79 0.55 12.47
C THR A 22 11.65 1.14 13.60
N GLY A 23 12.85 0.58 13.82
CA GLY A 23 13.82 1.12 14.76
C GLY A 23 14.22 2.56 14.41
N GLN A 24 14.53 2.82 13.14
CA GLN A 24 14.93 4.15 12.68
C GLN A 24 13.79 5.18 12.76
N LEU A 25 12.56 4.79 12.44
CA LEU A 25 11.39 5.66 12.60
C LEU A 25 11.19 6.10 14.05
N LYS A 26 11.31 5.18 15.01
CA LYS A 26 11.21 5.49 16.44
C LYS A 26 12.32 6.43 16.93
N LEU A 27 13.52 6.36 16.36
CA LEU A 27 14.61 7.29 16.67
C LEU A 27 14.28 8.71 16.18
N LEU A 28 13.83 8.84 14.93
CA LEU A 28 13.44 10.13 14.36
C LEU A 28 12.27 10.79 15.08
N GLU A 29 11.29 10.01 15.57
CA GLU A 29 10.19 10.54 16.38
C GLU A 29 10.68 11.12 17.71
N LYS A 30 11.65 10.47 18.37
CA LYS A 30 12.24 10.96 19.63
C LYS A 30 13.02 12.26 19.44
N GLU A 31 13.74 12.40 18.34
CA GLU A 31 14.48 13.63 17.98
C GLU A 31 13.56 14.81 17.65
N GLN A 32 12.32 14.56 17.26
CA GLN A 32 11.35 15.61 16.92
C GLN A 32 10.47 16.06 18.10
N ALA A 33 10.68 15.50 19.29
CA ALA A 33 9.91 15.78 20.49
C ALA A 33 10.03 17.27 20.94
N PRO A 34 8.93 17.87 21.45
CA PRO A 34 8.81 19.33 21.65
C PRO A 34 9.86 19.98 22.57
N GLY A 35 10.52 19.21 23.45
CA GLY A 35 11.60 19.71 24.32
C GLY A 35 12.86 20.19 23.58
N GLN A 36 13.05 19.79 22.32
CA GLN A 36 14.19 20.20 21.49
C GLN A 36 13.88 21.35 20.50
N ARG A 37 12.68 21.94 20.56
CA ARG A 37 12.25 22.99 19.61
C ARG A 37 12.76 24.40 19.95
N PHE A 38 13.24 24.64 21.16
CA PHE A 38 13.68 25.96 21.63
C PHE A 38 15.07 26.41 21.12
N PHE A 39 15.83 25.57 20.41
CA PHE A 39 17.16 25.88 19.84
C PHE A 39 17.23 25.60 18.33
N SER A 40 16.33 26.19 17.54
CA SER A 40 16.11 25.79 16.14
C SER A 40 17.21 26.13 15.09
N PRO A 41 18.14 27.10 15.27
CA PRO A 41 19.10 27.40 14.20
C PRO A 41 20.38 26.54 14.20
N PHE A 42 20.65 25.74 15.24
CA PHE A 42 21.90 24.97 15.37
C PHE A 42 21.70 23.46 15.47
N ARG A 43 20.79 22.90 14.66
CA ARG A 43 20.72 21.44 14.54
C ARG A 43 21.91 20.94 13.74
N PRO A 44 22.62 19.90 14.21
CA PRO A 44 23.54 19.19 13.33
C PRO A 44 22.78 18.72 12.08
N PRO A 45 23.43 18.68 10.92
CA PRO A 45 22.81 18.12 9.72
C PRO A 45 22.31 16.71 10.03
N ALA A 46 21.16 16.35 9.47
CA ALA A 46 20.63 15.00 9.64
C ALA A 46 21.68 13.97 9.21
N ASP A 47 21.86 12.92 10.00
CA ASP A 47 22.84 11.86 9.73
C ASP A 47 22.58 11.11 8.42
N SER A 48 21.38 11.29 7.85
CA SER A 48 20.99 10.70 6.57
C SER A 48 20.05 11.63 5.78
N VAL A 49 20.12 11.53 4.45
CA VAL A 49 19.16 12.15 3.51
C VAL A 49 17.80 11.42 3.53
N VAL A 50 17.72 10.27 4.20
CA VAL A 50 16.48 9.51 4.33
C VAL A 50 15.59 10.15 5.40
N THR A 51 14.48 10.75 4.96
CA THR A 51 13.48 11.38 5.81
C THR A 51 12.53 10.35 6.44
N ALA A 52 11.81 10.74 7.49
CA ALA A 52 10.75 9.92 8.08
C ALA A 52 9.68 9.50 7.05
N SER A 53 9.34 10.40 6.11
CA SER A 53 8.41 10.09 5.02
C SER A 53 8.95 9.00 4.08
N LYS A 54 10.24 9.03 3.72
CA LYS A 54 10.87 7.99 2.89
C LYS A 54 10.96 6.64 3.63
N LEU A 55 11.22 6.65 4.93
CA LEU A 55 11.20 5.42 5.73
C LEU A 55 9.80 4.83 5.87
N ALA A 56 8.77 5.67 6.06
CA ALA A 56 7.39 5.22 6.10
C ALA A 56 6.95 4.63 4.74
N GLU A 57 7.37 5.25 3.62
CA GLU A 57 7.13 4.70 2.28
C GLU A 57 7.83 3.36 2.10
N LEU A 58 9.09 3.24 2.54
CA LEU A 58 9.84 1.98 2.48
C LEU A 58 9.18 0.89 3.34
N GLN A 59 8.76 1.22 4.56
CA GLN A 59 8.03 0.30 5.44
C GLN A 59 6.77 -0.23 4.76
N ARG A 60 6.00 0.65 4.11
CA ARG A 60 4.80 0.26 3.35
C ARG A 60 5.14 -0.69 2.21
N LYS A 61 6.19 -0.41 1.41
CA LYS A 61 6.60 -1.28 0.30
C LYS A 61 7.07 -2.66 0.78
N LEU A 62 7.78 -2.71 1.91
CA LEU A 62 8.19 -3.97 2.54
C LEU A 62 6.97 -4.79 2.98
N ASN A 63 6.00 -4.14 3.62
CA ASN A 63 4.73 -4.76 4.02
C ASN A 63 3.93 -5.27 2.82
N GLN A 64 3.79 -4.48 1.75
CA GLN A 64 3.15 -4.89 0.49
C GLN A 64 3.80 -6.14 -0.10
N LEU A 65 5.13 -6.14 -0.21
CA LEU A 65 5.84 -7.30 -0.75
C LEU A 65 5.67 -8.53 0.15
N ARG A 66 5.70 -8.35 1.47
CA ARG A 66 5.51 -9.43 2.44
C ARG A 66 4.11 -10.05 2.34
N ASN A 67 3.09 -9.22 2.16
CA ASN A 67 1.71 -9.63 1.94
C ASN A 67 1.57 -10.43 0.63
N LEU A 68 2.14 -9.90 -0.46
CA LEU A 68 2.13 -10.53 -1.77
C LEU A 68 2.82 -11.90 -1.77
N ILE A 69 3.94 -12.04 -1.05
CA ILE A 69 4.60 -13.34 -0.93
C ILE A 69 4.03 -14.17 0.23
N SER A 70 2.89 -13.85 0.84
CA SER A 70 2.36 -14.64 1.96
C SER A 70 1.93 -16.05 1.54
N ALA A 71 1.57 -16.89 2.51
CA ALA A 71 1.07 -18.24 2.22
C ALA A 71 -0.22 -18.25 1.39
N GLU A 72 -1.01 -17.17 1.43
CA GLU A 72 -2.25 -17.02 0.65
C GLU A 72 -2.00 -17.11 -0.85
N ASN A 73 -0.91 -16.50 -1.33
CA ASN A 73 -0.50 -16.52 -2.73
C ASN A 73 0.41 -17.71 -3.11
N ARG A 74 0.73 -18.58 -2.14
CA ARG A 74 1.57 -19.77 -2.33
C ARG A 74 0.71 -21.03 -2.19
N THR A 75 -0.17 -21.26 -3.16
CA THR A 75 -0.95 -22.51 -3.19
C THR A 75 -0.14 -23.65 -3.78
N ASP A 76 -0.51 -24.88 -3.43
CA ASP A 76 0.06 -26.13 -3.98
C ASP A 76 -0.33 -26.37 -5.45
N GLU A 77 -1.05 -25.42 -6.08
CA GLU A 77 -1.45 -25.55 -7.47
C GLU A 77 -0.23 -25.49 -8.41
N PRO A 78 -0.19 -26.36 -9.44
CA PRO A 78 0.91 -26.37 -10.40
C PRO A 78 1.17 -24.99 -11.02
N GLY A 79 2.38 -24.49 -10.81
CA GLY A 79 2.88 -23.25 -11.43
C GLY A 79 2.53 -21.95 -10.70
N THR A 80 1.79 -21.99 -9.59
CA THR A 80 1.47 -20.78 -8.80
C THR A 80 2.74 -20.07 -8.33
N GLU A 81 3.70 -20.82 -7.76
CA GLU A 81 4.99 -20.26 -7.33
C GLU A 81 5.75 -19.58 -8.48
N LYS A 82 5.70 -20.17 -9.68
CA LYS A 82 6.37 -19.60 -10.86
C LYS A 82 5.68 -18.32 -11.32
N ARG A 83 4.35 -18.28 -11.31
CA ARG A 83 3.57 -17.09 -11.63
C ARG A 83 3.84 -15.97 -10.62
N LEU A 84 3.80 -16.28 -9.33
CA LEU A 84 4.11 -15.34 -8.24
C LEU A 84 5.54 -14.81 -8.35
N ALA A 85 6.53 -15.68 -8.55
CA ALA A 85 7.93 -15.27 -8.72
C ALA A 85 8.10 -14.36 -9.96
N THR A 86 7.38 -14.66 -11.05
CA THR A 86 7.40 -13.83 -12.27
C THR A 86 6.76 -12.47 -12.00
N PHE A 87 5.62 -12.43 -11.32
CA PHE A 87 4.91 -11.21 -10.95
C PHE A 87 5.77 -10.30 -10.06
N VAL A 88 6.41 -10.86 -9.02
CA VAL A 88 7.32 -10.13 -8.12
C VAL A 88 8.51 -9.51 -8.86
N MET A 89 8.96 -10.12 -9.95
CA MET A 89 10.09 -9.63 -10.75
C MET A 89 9.68 -8.63 -11.83
N LEU A 90 8.39 -8.37 -12.01
CA LEU A 90 7.95 -7.35 -12.95
C LEU A 90 8.40 -5.97 -12.48
N ASN A 91 8.81 -5.14 -13.45
CA ASN A 91 9.13 -3.74 -13.20
C ASN A 91 7.90 -2.89 -13.51
N PRO A 92 7.23 -2.26 -12.51
CA PRO A 92 6.07 -1.40 -12.73
C PRO A 92 6.35 -0.19 -13.64
N HIS A 93 7.62 0.21 -13.77
CA HIS A 93 8.07 1.31 -14.63
C HIS A 93 8.56 0.83 -16.00
N GLY A 94 8.49 -0.47 -16.29
CA GLY A 94 8.84 -1.03 -17.59
C GLY A 94 7.76 -0.73 -18.63
N SER A 95 8.16 -0.40 -19.86
CA SER A 95 7.23 -0.15 -20.96
C SER A 95 6.40 -1.38 -21.34
N ASP A 96 6.87 -2.58 -21.00
CA ASP A 96 6.18 -3.85 -21.25
C ASP A 96 5.38 -4.36 -20.03
N TYR A 97 5.27 -3.58 -18.95
CA TYR A 97 4.62 -3.99 -17.72
C TYR A 97 3.16 -4.43 -17.93
N VAL A 98 2.34 -3.59 -18.57
CA VAL A 98 0.93 -3.89 -18.88
C VAL A 98 0.80 -5.20 -19.66
N ARG A 99 1.61 -5.34 -20.73
CA ARG A 99 1.63 -6.56 -21.56
C ARG A 99 1.97 -7.80 -20.72
N ARG A 100 2.95 -7.71 -19.82
CA ARG A 100 3.32 -8.84 -18.96
C ARG A 100 2.26 -9.18 -17.93
N LEU A 101 1.53 -8.19 -17.41
CA LEU A 101 0.37 -8.43 -16.55
C LEU A 101 -0.73 -9.17 -17.31
N ASP A 102 -1.02 -8.77 -18.54
CA ASP A 102 -2.01 -9.45 -19.39
C ASP A 102 -1.59 -10.90 -19.71
N GLU A 103 -0.31 -11.12 -20.00
CA GLU A 103 0.24 -12.47 -20.24
C GLU A 103 0.16 -13.37 -19.01
N LEU A 104 0.43 -12.83 -17.81
CA LEU A 104 0.27 -13.58 -16.57
C LEU A 104 -1.21 -13.87 -16.29
N GLN A 105 -2.09 -12.88 -16.48
CA GLN A 105 -3.52 -13.03 -16.27
C GLN A 105 -4.14 -14.07 -17.22
N ALA A 106 -3.66 -14.19 -18.45
CA ALA A 106 -4.12 -15.19 -19.42
C ALA A 106 -3.72 -16.63 -19.05
N GLN A 107 -2.70 -16.81 -18.19
CA GLN A 107 -2.20 -18.12 -17.77
C GLN A 107 -2.91 -18.67 -16.52
N MET A 108 -3.85 -17.92 -15.94
CA MET A 108 -4.50 -18.27 -14.69
C MET A 108 -6.01 -18.43 -14.82
N GLY A 109 -6.56 -19.33 -14.01
CA GLY A 109 -7.99 -19.53 -13.89
C GLY A 109 -8.67 -18.41 -13.12
N ASP A 110 -10.01 -18.45 -13.09
CA ASP A 110 -10.78 -17.41 -12.43
C ASP A 110 -10.55 -17.32 -10.91
N ASN A 111 -10.17 -18.45 -10.30
CA ASN A 111 -9.97 -18.66 -8.87
C ASN A 111 -8.49 -18.69 -8.46
N ASP A 112 -7.57 -18.30 -9.35
CA ASP A 112 -6.15 -18.27 -9.01
C ASP A 112 -5.91 -17.24 -7.87
N PRO A 113 -5.18 -17.62 -6.81
CA PRO A 113 -4.97 -16.77 -5.65
C PRO A 113 -4.23 -15.47 -5.98
N LEU A 114 -3.40 -15.44 -7.05
CA LEU A 114 -2.65 -14.24 -7.45
C LEU A 114 -3.48 -13.27 -8.30
N ARG A 115 -4.70 -13.66 -8.68
CA ARG A 115 -5.46 -12.95 -9.69
C ARG A 115 -5.87 -11.54 -9.25
N ASP A 116 -6.30 -11.42 -8.00
CA ASP A 116 -6.67 -10.15 -7.38
C ASP A 116 -5.48 -9.18 -7.34
N ASN A 117 -4.28 -9.65 -7.02
CA ASN A 117 -3.04 -8.88 -7.01
C ASN A 117 -2.67 -8.35 -8.39
N ILE A 118 -2.86 -9.14 -9.45
CA ILE A 118 -2.66 -8.66 -10.83
C ILE A 118 -3.71 -7.64 -11.23
N LEU A 119 -4.97 -7.87 -10.87
CA LEU A 119 -6.04 -6.92 -11.13
C LEU A 119 -5.82 -5.60 -10.37
N LEU A 120 -5.27 -5.66 -9.16
CA LEU A 120 -4.90 -4.51 -8.37
C LEU A 120 -3.78 -3.72 -9.06
N ALA A 121 -2.71 -4.41 -9.48
CA ALA A 121 -1.63 -3.78 -10.23
C ALA A 121 -2.14 -3.10 -11.51
N LYS A 122 -3.12 -3.69 -12.21
CA LYS A 122 -3.77 -3.08 -13.38
C LYS A 122 -4.63 -1.87 -13.00
N ALA A 123 -5.36 -1.93 -11.89
CA ALA A 123 -6.17 -0.81 -11.41
C ALA A 123 -5.29 0.41 -11.06
N GLU A 124 -4.14 0.20 -10.42
CA GLU A 124 -3.20 1.27 -10.06
C GLU A 124 -2.62 2.03 -11.27
N LEU A 125 -2.56 1.40 -12.44
CA LEU A 125 -2.07 2.01 -13.68
C LEU A 125 -3.06 2.97 -14.35
N VAL A 126 -4.33 2.95 -13.95
CA VAL A 126 -5.38 3.79 -14.56
C VAL A 126 -5.10 5.26 -14.28
N ALA A 127 -4.77 6.05 -15.30
CA ALA A 127 -4.42 7.47 -15.11
C ALA A 127 -5.58 8.32 -14.58
N ASP A 128 -6.81 8.04 -15.02
CA ASP A 128 -8.01 8.74 -14.57
C ASP A 128 -8.34 8.35 -13.12
N GLU A 129 -8.34 9.34 -12.22
CA GLU A 129 -8.48 9.13 -10.79
C GLU A 129 -9.88 8.61 -10.40
N GLN A 130 -10.92 9.02 -11.15
CA GLN A 130 -12.29 8.57 -10.90
C GLN A 130 -12.47 7.11 -11.32
N LEU A 131 -12.01 6.76 -12.53
CA LEU A 131 -12.03 5.39 -13.03
C LEU A 131 -11.14 4.48 -12.16
N ARG A 132 -10.00 4.98 -11.68
CA ARG A 132 -9.15 4.25 -10.73
C ARG A 132 -9.91 3.95 -9.44
N ALA A 133 -10.60 4.94 -8.86
CA ALA A 133 -11.40 4.77 -7.65
C ALA A 133 -12.52 3.72 -7.84
N GLU A 134 -13.23 3.77 -8.98
CA GLU A 134 -14.26 2.79 -9.33
C GLU A 134 -13.69 1.38 -9.45
N ASN A 135 -12.56 1.23 -10.12
CA ASN A 135 -11.91 -0.07 -10.29
C ASN A 135 -11.43 -0.64 -8.96
N LEU A 136 -10.84 0.18 -8.08
CA LEU A 136 -10.42 -0.25 -6.74
C LEU A 136 -11.62 -0.66 -5.88
N SER A 137 -12.74 0.07 -5.93
CA SER A 137 -13.98 -0.30 -5.21
C SER A 137 -14.49 -1.66 -5.68
N ARG A 138 -14.63 -1.84 -7.00
CA ARG A 138 -15.10 -3.11 -7.58
C ARG A 138 -14.16 -4.27 -7.26
N LEU A 139 -12.85 -4.03 -7.22
CA LEU A 139 -11.88 -5.06 -6.87
C LEU A 139 -12.08 -5.50 -5.42
N HIS A 140 -12.16 -4.55 -4.48
CA HIS A 140 -12.42 -4.86 -3.08
C HIS A 140 -13.75 -5.61 -2.89
N GLU A 141 -14.83 -5.17 -3.55
CA GLU A 141 -16.13 -5.85 -3.49
C GLU A 141 -16.09 -7.28 -4.01
N LYS A 142 -15.32 -7.53 -5.08
CA LYS A 142 -15.21 -8.84 -5.71
C LYS A 142 -14.29 -9.80 -4.94
N PHE A 143 -13.20 -9.29 -4.39
CA PHE A 143 -12.16 -10.06 -3.70
C PHE A 143 -12.09 -9.68 -2.23
N GLN A 144 -13.26 -9.51 -1.60
CA GLN A 144 -13.31 -9.21 -0.18
C GLN A 144 -12.59 -10.33 0.61
N ASP A 145 -11.83 -9.94 1.62
CA ASP A 145 -11.04 -10.84 2.49
C ASP A 145 -9.81 -11.51 1.84
N THR A 146 -9.48 -11.17 0.59
CA THR A 146 -8.16 -11.49 0.03
C THR A 146 -7.15 -10.38 0.29
N ASP A 147 -5.89 -10.72 0.17
CA ASP A 147 -4.78 -9.79 0.34
C ASP A 147 -4.83 -8.61 -0.67
N GLY A 148 -5.16 -8.87 -1.94
CA GLY A 148 -5.33 -7.87 -2.98
C GLY A 148 -6.60 -7.04 -2.84
N GLY A 149 -7.71 -7.65 -2.40
CA GLY A 149 -8.95 -6.91 -2.11
C GLY A 149 -8.85 -5.99 -0.90
N MET A 150 -8.16 -6.44 0.16
CA MET A 150 -7.78 -5.59 1.29
C MET A 150 -6.90 -4.43 0.82
N GLN A 151 -5.85 -4.70 0.03
CA GLN A 151 -4.98 -3.65 -0.47
C GLN A 151 -5.71 -2.67 -1.40
N ALA A 152 -6.68 -3.12 -2.20
CA ALA A 152 -7.50 -2.23 -3.01
C ALA A 152 -8.30 -1.23 -2.17
N LEU A 153 -8.89 -1.67 -1.05
CA LEU A 153 -9.60 -0.76 -0.14
C LEU A 153 -8.64 0.25 0.51
N TYR A 154 -7.43 -0.19 0.85
CA TYR A 154 -6.39 0.70 1.38
C TYR A 154 -5.98 1.76 0.35
N GLU A 155 -5.65 1.37 -0.88
CA GLU A 155 -5.27 2.31 -1.95
C GLU A 155 -6.43 3.22 -2.35
N LEU A 156 -7.68 2.74 -2.31
CA LEU A 156 -8.87 3.57 -2.48
C LEU A 156 -8.95 4.66 -1.40
N ALA A 157 -8.67 4.32 -0.15
CA ALA A 157 -8.65 5.30 0.94
C ALA A 157 -7.60 6.39 0.71
N LEU A 158 -6.39 6.00 0.29
CA LEU A 158 -5.31 6.95 -0.03
C LEU A 158 -5.68 7.86 -1.20
N LEU A 159 -6.28 7.30 -2.25
CA LEU A 159 -6.75 8.06 -3.40
C LEU A 159 -7.81 9.09 -3.01
N LYS A 160 -8.77 8.71 -2.16
CA LYS A 160 -9.80 9.64 -1.66
C LYS A 160 -9.21 10.77 -0.80
N ILE A 161 -8.21 10.48 0.04
CA ILE A 161 -7.46 11.52 0.78
C ILE A 161 -6.78 12.48 -0.20
N TYR A 162 -6.13 11.94 -1.24
CA TYR A 162 -5.49 12.76 -2.27
C TYR A 162 -6.50 13.66 -2.99
N LEU A 163 -7.63 13.11 -3.44
CA LEU A 163 -8.72 13.86 -4.11
C LEU A 163 -9.29 14.97 -3.21
N TRP A 164 -9.41 14.71 -1.91
CA TRP A 164 -9.80 15.74 -0.94
C TRP A 164 -8.75 16.87 -0.84
N ARG A 165 -7.46 16.52 -0.74
CA ARG A 165 -6.37 17.51 -0.62
C ARG A 165 -6.22 18.39 -1.86
N GLN A 166 -6.44 17.83 -3.05
CA GLN A 166 -6.38 18.57 -4.31
C GLN A 166 -7.57 19.53 -4.50
N GLN A 167 -8.68 19.32 -3.79
CA GLN A 167 -9.87 20.12 -3.99
C GLN A 167 -9.67 21.55 -3.50
N SER A 168 -9.87 22.50 -4.42
CA SER A 168 -9.84 23.94 -4.15
C SER A 168 -10.90 24.34 -3.12
N GLU A 169 -10.57 25.35 -2.31
CA GLU A 169 -11.51 26.00 -1.38
C GLU A 169 -12.67 26.70 -2.11
N ALA A 170 -12.56 26.93 -3.42
CA ALA A 170 -13.66 27.45 -4.23
C ALA A 170 -14.82 26.45 -4.41
N ASN A 171 -14.59 25.15 -4.14
CA ASN A 171 -15.62 24.12 -4.22
C ASN A 171 -15.72 23.35 -2.89
N LEU A 172 -16.16 24.06 -1.85
CA LEU A 172 -16.28 23.54 -0.49
C LEU A 172 -17.19 22.31 -0.39
N GLU A 173 -18.28 22.27 -1.16
CA GLU A 173 -19.22 21.15 -1.11
C GLU A 173 -18.59 19.87 -1.66
N GLN A 174 -17.87 19.94 -2.79
CA GLN A 174 -17.13 18.78 -3.28
C GLN A 174 -16.00 18.39 -2.32
N LYS A 175 -15.32 19.35 -1.71
CA LYS A 175 -14.25 19.09 -0.73
C LYS A 175 -14.79 18.35 0.49
N LYS A 176 -15.95 18.75 1.02
CA LYS A 176 -16.63 18.07 2.12
C LYS A 176 -17.06 16.64 1.75
N ARG A 177 -17.59 16.44 0.53
CA ARG A 177 -17.95 15.10 0.05
C ARG A 177 -16.72 14.19 -0.03
N ASN A 178 -15.63 14.65 -0.66
CA ASN A 178 -14.38 13.89 -0.74
C ASN A 178 -13.82 13.56 0.66
N LEU A 179 -13.91 14.50 1.62
CA LEU A 179 -13.49 14.26 3.01
C LEU A 179 -14.37 13.19 3.67
N ALA A 180 -15.69 13.30 3.55
CA ALA A 180 -16.63 12.34 4.10
C ALA A 180 -16.38 10.93 3.53
N ASP A 181 -16.17 10.84 2.20
CA ASP A 181 -15.87 9.58 1.52
C ASP A 181 -14.54 8.98 1.97
N ALA A 182 -13.49 9.79 2.13
CA ALA A 182 -12.20 9.34 2.64
C ALA A 182 -12.34 8.78 4.07
N ARG A 183 -13.01 9.51 4.97
CA ARG A 183 -13.26 9.08 6.35
C ARG A 183 -14.08 7.80 6.40
N ALA A 184 -15.15 7.70 5.59
CA ALA A 184 -15.99 6.52 5.51
C ALA A 184 -15.18 5.30 5.06
N THR A 185 -14.37 5.43 4.00
CA THR A 185 -13.53 4.34 3.51
C THR A 185 -12.48 3.88 4.52
N LEU A 186 -11.81 4.80 5.22
CA LEU A 186 -10.87 4.46 6.30
C LEU A 186 -11.57 3.75 7.47
N THR A 187 -12.77 4.21 7.85
CA THR A 187 -13.57 3.60 8.91
C THR A 187 -13.98 2.17 8.53
N SER A 188 -14.48 1.98 7.30
CA SER A 188 -14.80 0.65 6.77
C SER A 188 -13.59 -0.26 6.76
N PHE A 189 -12.42 0.25 6.35
CA PHE A 189 -11.17 -0.53 6.36
C PHE A 189 -10.84 -1.03 7.77
N ILE A 190 -10.88 -0.17 8.78
CA ILE A 190 -10.60 -0.56 10.17
C ILE A 190 -11.59 -1.62 10.67
N SER A 191 -12.86 -1.50 10.28
CA SER A 191 -13.90 -2.44 10.67
C SER A 191 -13.75 -3.81 10.00
N LEU A 192 -13.40 -3.84 8.71
CA LEU A 192 -13.27 -5.07 7.94
C LEU A 192 -11.95 -5.78 8.22
N TYR A 193 -10.87 -5.02 8.39
CA TYR A 193 -9.51 -5.55 8.50
C TYR A 193 -8.78 -5.03 9.75
N PRO A 194 -9.27 -5.32 10.97
CA PRO A 194 -8.69 -4.81 12.22
C PRO A 194 -7.29 -5.38 12.52
N ALA A 195 -6.92 -6.52 11.92
CA ALA A 195 -5.63 -7.18 12.10
C ALA A 195 -4.68 -6.99 10.89
N SER A 196 -5.02 -6.11 9.96
CA SER A 196 -4.20 -5.85 8.76
C SER A 196 -2.88 -5.16 9.11
N ILE A 197 -1.86 -5.43 8.29
CA ILE A 197 -0.58 -4.73 8.31
C ILE A 197 -0.72 -3.21 8.04
N TYR A 198 -1.86 -2.77 7.48
CA TYR A 198 -2.14 -1.36 7.20
C TYR A 198 -2.93 -0.66 8.31
N THR A 199 -3.49 -1.39 9.29
CA THR A 199 -4.47 -0.84 10.24
C THR A 199 -3.95 0.36 11.02
N ASP A 200 -2.70 0.33 11.50
CA ASP A 200 -2.12 1.45 12.25
C ASP A 200 -1.95 2.69 11.37
N GLN A 201 -1.54 2.50 10.12
CA GLN A 201 -1.43 3.60 9.15
C GLN A 201 -2.81 4.16 8.78
N VAL A 202 -3.82 3.31 8.65
CA VAL A 202 -5.19 3.73 8.37
C VAL A 202 -5.78 4.53 9.53
N LYS A 203 -5.53 4.12 10.78
CA LYS A 203 -5.91 4.89 11.98
C LYS A 203 -5.23 6.25 12.00
N LYS A 204 -3.91 6.28 11.78
CA LYS A 204 -3.15 7.53 11.70
C LYS A 204 -3.69 8.46 10.62
N ASN A 205 -3.96 7.93 9.42
CA ASN A 205 -4.54 8.70 8.33
C ASN A 205 -5.91 9.28 8.71
N LEU A 206 -6.75 8.51 9.43
CA LEU A 206 -8.07 8.96 9.87
C LEU A 206 -7.98 10.06 10.94
N ASP A 207 -7.03 9.95 11.86
CA ASP A 207 -6.77 10.94 12.91
C ASP A 207 -6.19 12.25 12.34
N ASP A 208 -5.38 12.16 11.27
CA ASP A 208 -4.81 13.30 10.56
C ASP A 208 -5.84 14.05 9.68
N LEU A 209 -7.01 13.46 9.42
CA LEU A 209 -8.09 14.12 8.68
C LEU A 209 -8.93 15.02 9.61
N PRO A 210 -9.30 16.23 9.18
CA PRO A 210 -10.14 17.10 9.98
C PRO A 210 -11.49 16.43 10.30
N THR A 211 -11.95 16.65 11.53
CA THR A 211 -13.35 16.41 11.91
C THR A 211 -14.21 17.55 11.36
N ASN A 212 -15.32 17.19 10.71
CA ASN A 212 -16.29 18.13 10.14
C ASN A 212 -16.74 19.22 11.13
#